data_AF-A0A968HBC6-F1
#
_entry.id   AF-A0A968HBC6-F1
#
_cell.length_a   1.000
_cell.length_b   1.000
_cell.length_c   1.000
_cell.angle_alpha   90.00
_cell.angle_beta   90.00
_cell.angle_gamma   90.00
#
_symmetry.space_group_name_H-M   'P 1'
#
loop_
_entity.id
_entity.type
_entity.pdbx_description
1 polymer ?
#
loop_
_entity_poly.entity_id
_entity_poly.type
_entity_poly.pdbx_seq_one_letter_code
_entity_poly.pdbx_strand_id
1 'polypeptide(L)'
;MHFDKLDKIMRVFETTADQSVLPGIYMVARIDGRSFSRLTKEVCAFEAPYDERFRDMMVETVKHLMQCGFRVIYGYTQSDEISLLLHRDENSFNRKLRKYHSILAGEASAKFTSLLGMPAAFDCRICQLPDPERVVDYFRWRMADAHRNCLNSHCYWMLRKQGLNAAVAAKQLLGLSVEDKNELLFQNGINYNDLPTWQKRGIGFYWEVTPKEGCNPLTGQAVISKRQKIKVDYEIVGQYCFDRFLLDLINPQLFQRQQAILVDEQKAPYTCDQGNSRPARLVKIISGGQTGADRAGLDAALKVNIAIGGWCPAGRRAEDGVIPECYDLEETPSANYAVRTRHNVRDSDGTLIFNLGELDGGTKKTVEYAAKIGKPCLIVQLDNTKHPRPAAIKKWLQKHAICTLNVAGPRESKRPGIYRQSSALLGRLFRQCVIIQDEP
;
A
#
# COMPACT_ATOMS: atom_id res chain seq x y z
N MET A 1 26.09 17.49 51.82
CA MET A 1 26.20 16.47 50.74
C MET A 1 26.09 17.22 49.41
N HIS A 2 27.08 17.13 48.52
CA HIS A 2 27.07 17.87 47.25
C HIS A 2 25.94 17.34 46.34
N PHE A 3 25.02 18.22 45.92
CA PHE A 3 23.88 17.88 45.06
C PHE A 3 24.31 17.09 43.81
N ASP A 4 25.38 17.51 43.13
CA ASP A 4 25.89 16.86 41.92
C ASP A 4 26.33 15.41 42.15
N LYS A 5 26.83 15.10 43.36
CA LYS A 5 27.21 13.74 43.74
C LYS A 5 25.97 12.88 43.95
N LEU A 6 24.95 13.43 44.60
CA LEU A 6 23.68 12.74 44.80
C LEU A 6 22.93 12.53 43.47
N ASP A 7 22.90 13.54 42.58
CA ASP A 7 22.29 13.44 41.25
C ASP A 7 22.92 12.33 40.42
N LYS A 8 24.25 12.24 40.38
CA LYS A 8 24.96 11.15 39.67
C LYS A 8 24.62 9.77 40.22
N ILE A 9 24.53 9.63 41.55
CA ILE A 9 24.17 8.35 42.19
C ILE A 9 22.73 7.97 41.84
N MET A 10 21.79 8.93 41.90
CA MET A 10 20.35 8.65 41.72
C MET A 10 19.96 8.46 40.24
N ARG A 11 20.57 9.21 39.31
CA ARG A 11 20.22 9.19 37.88
C ARG A 11 20.41 7.83 37.21
N VAL A 12 21.30 7.00 37.74
CA VAL A 12 21.49 5.62 37.25
C VAL A 12 20.19 4.82 37.41
N PHE A 13 19.47 4.96 38.52
CA PHE A 13 18.23 4.23 38.76
C PHE A 13 17.09 4.62 37.81
N GLU A 14 17.08 5.87 37.30
CA GLU A 14 16.11 6.30 36.28
C GLU A 14 16.43 5.80 34.87
N THR A 15 17.72 5.57 34.58
CA THR A 15 18.21 5.36 33.21
C THR A 15 18.69 3.94 32.93
N THR A 16 18.85 3.10 33.95
CA THR A 16 19.31 1.70 33.81
C THR A 16 18.46 0.88 32.83
N ALA A 17 17.15 1.15 32.76
CA ALA A 17 16.22 0.45 31.88
C ALA A 17 15.93 1.18 30.56
N ASP A 18 16.63 2.28 30.25
CA ASP A 18 16.41 3.03 29.00
C ASP A 18 16.87 2.17 27.80
N GLN A 19 15.91 1.58 27.10
CA GLN A 19 16.15 0.93 25.81
C GLN A 19 16.08 1.96 24.68
N SER A 20 17.02 1.88 23.73
CA SER A 20 17.07 2.75 22.55
C SER A 20 16.94 1.94 21.27
N VAL A 21 16.21 2.46 20.29
CA VAL A 21 16.09 1.82 18.98
C VAL A 21 17.36 2.03 18.17
N LEU A 22 17.87 0.97 17.55
CA LEU A 22 19.10 1.04 16.74
C LEU A 22 18.96 2.08 15.60
N PRO A 23 20.05 2.81 15.26
CA PRO A 23 20.09 3.66 14.07
C PRO A 23 19.73 2.89 12.79
N GLY A 24 19.10 3.57 11.83
CA GLY A 24 18.73 2.97 10.54
C GLY A 24 17.48 2.08 10.56
N ILE A 25 16.94 1.74 11.74
CA ILE A 25 15.67 1.01 11.90
C ILE A 25 14.49 1.98 11.81
N TYR A 26 13.46 1.61 11.04
CA TYR A 26 12.22 2.37 10.99
C TYR A 26 11.42 2.17 12.28
N MET A 27 10.76 3.24 12.73
CA MET A 27 9.90 3.21 13.90
C MET A 27 8.49 3.60 13.49
N VAL A 28 7.52 2.76 13.85
CA VAL A 28 6.10 3.14 13.81
C VAL A 28 5.58 3.24 15.23
N ALA A 29 5.12 4.43 15.61
CA ALA A 29 4.44 4.65 16.88
C ALA A 29 2.95 4.36 16.70
N ARG A 30 2.45 3.35 17.42
CA ARG A 30 1.03 3.01 17.46
C ARG A 30 0.43 3.48 18.77
N ILE A 31 -0.59 4.30 18.68
CA ILE A 31 -1.22 5.03 19.78
C ILE A 31 -2.70 4.61 19.78
N ASP A 32 -3.19 4.03 20.88
CA ASP A 32 -4.52 3.42 20.93
C ASP A 32 -5.35 3.97 22.10
N GLY A 33 -6.63 4.24 21.85
CA GLY A 33 -7.55 4.79 22.83
C GLY A 33 -7.83 3.83 23.98
N ARG A 34 -7.44 4.20 25.21
CA ARG A 34 -7.65 3.34 26.37
C ARG A 34 -9.13 3.29 26.76
N SER A 35 -9.76 2.12 26.55
CA SER A 35 -11.16 1.84 26.91
C SER A 35 -12.19 2.72 26.17
N PHE A 36 -11.88 3.14 24.94
CA PHE A 36 -12.74 4.03 24.16
C PHE A 36 -14.08 3.41 23.79
N SER A 37 -14.22 2.08 23.80
CA SER A 37 -15.52 1.42 23.65
C SER A 37 -16.56 1.90 24.66
N ARG A 38 -16.17 2.15 25.93
CA ARG A 38 -17.05 2.72 26.95
C ARG A 38 -17.28 4.21 26.72
N LEU A 39 -16.20 4.95 26.45
CA LEU A 39 -16.25 6.40 26.21
C LEU A 39 -17.24 6.73 25.07
N THR A 40 -17.12 6.02 23.95
CA THR A 40 -17.91 6.29 22.75
C THR A 40 -19.37 5.85 22.88
N LYS A 41 -19.63 4.68 23.50
CA LYS A 41 -20.98 4.08 23.55
C LYS A 41 -21.81 4.49 24.75
N GLU A 42 -21.19 4.73 25.90
CA GLU A 42 -21.90 4.95 27.17
C GLU A 42 -21.84 6.40 27.63
N VAL A 43 -20.76 7.12 27.31
CA VAL A 43 -20.51 8.47 27.85
C VAL A 43 -20.90 9.56 26.85
N CYS A 44 -20.37 9.49 25.63
CA CYS A 44 -20.54 10.56 24.63
C CYS A 44 -21.72 10.34 23.67
N ALA A 45 -22.30 9.14 23.65
CA ALA A 45 -23.40 8.74 22.76
C ALA A 45 -23.14 9.12 21.29
N PHE A 46 -21.96 8.77 20.76
CA PHE A 46 -21.66 8.96 19.35
C PHE A 46 -22.56 8.11 18.46
N GLU A 47 -22.76 8.56 17.22
CA GLU A 47 -23.47 7.78 16.22
C GLU A 47 -22.72 6.47 15.94
N ALA A 48 -23.49 5.39 15.86
CA ALA A 48 -22.97 4.08 15.54
C ALA A 48 -23.45 3.62 14.14
N PRO A 49 -22.59 2.97 13.34
CA PRO A 49 -21.25 2.46 13.70
C PRO A 49 -20.10 3.48 13.63
N TYR A 50 -20.32 4.63 12.99
CA TYR A 50 -19.30 5.66 12.78
C TYR A 50 -19.89 7.05 13.06
N ASP A 51 -19.09 7.94 13.64
CA ASP A 51 -19.47 9.32 13.95
C ASP A 51 -18.41 10.29 13.40
N GLU A 52 -18.86 11.27 12.63
CA GLU A 52 -17.99 12.25 11.99
C GLU A 52 -17.29 13.18 12.98
N ARG A 53 -17.92 13.49 14.12
CA ARG A 53 -17.32 14.32 15.17
C ARG A 53 -16.14 13.59 15.78
N PHE A 54 -16.31 12.30 16.06
CA PHE A 54 -15.20 11.46 16.56
C PHE A 54 -14.08 11.35 15.54
N ARG A 55 -14.40 11.11 14.27
CA ARG A 55 -13.44 11.12 13.16
C ARG A 55 -12.64 12.42 13.12
N ASP A 56 -13.30 13.56 13.18
CA ASP A 56 -12.65 14.87 13.06
C ASP A 56 -11.73 15.15 14.25
N MET A 57 -12.10 14.70 15.46
CA MET A 57 -11.22 14.77 16.62
C MET A 57 -9.96 13.90 16.46
N MET A 58 -10.09 12.69 15.92
CA MET A 58 -8.94 11.84 15.60
C MET A 58 -8.05 12.49 14.54
N VAL A 59 -8.65 13.06 13.48
CA VAL A 59 -7.93 13.76 12.41
C VAL A 59 -7.09 14.92 12.96
N GLU A 60 -7.68 15.78 13.80
CA GLU A 60 -6.95 16.90 14.42
C GLU A 60 -5.89 16.44 15.42
N THR A 61 -6.09 15.29 16.07
CA THR A 61 -5.10 14.68 16.95
C THR A 61 -3.90 14.16 16.17
N VAL A 62 -4.10 13.51 15.02
CA VAL A 62 -3.00 13.06 14.16
C VAL A 62 -2.21 14.24 13.61
N LYS A 63 -2.87 15.31 13.14
CA LYS A 63 -2.19 16.52 12.66
C LYS A 63 -1.28 17.12 13.73
N HIS A 64 -1.78 17.22 14.96
CA HIS A 64 -1.01 17.69 16.11
C HIS A 64 0.21 16.81 16.37
N LEU A 65 0.05 15.48 16.39
CA LEU A 65 1.13 14.54 16.64
C LEU A 65 2.21 14.57 15.55
N MET A 66 1.84 14.82 14.29
CA MET A 66 2.81 15.01 13.20
C MET A 66 3.61 16.31 13.36
N GLN A 67 3.16 17.23 14.22
CA GLN A 67 3.77 18.55 14.45
C GLN A 67 4.39 18.71 15.84
N CYS A 68 4.31 17.70 16.72
CA CYS A 68 4.74 17.81 18.13
C CYS A 68 6.25 17.65 18.36
N GLY A 69 7.07 17.89 17.33
CA GLY A 69 8.53 17.91 17.42
C GLY A 69 9.24 16.63 17.01
N PHE A 70 8.52 15.54 16.73
CA PHE A 70 9.09 14.35 16.09
C PHE A 70 9.01 14.45 14.57
N ARG A 71 10.00 13.91 13.87
CA ARG A 71 10.05 13.88 12.40
C ARG A 71 9.17 12.74 11.87
N VAL A 72 7.85 12.92 11.92
CA VAL A 72 6.87 12.00 11.35
C VAL A 72 6.77 12.20 9.84
N ILE A 73 6.83 11.14 9.05
CA ILE A 73 6.69 11.21 7.57
C ILE A 73 5.32 10.77 7.07
N TYR A 74 4.64 9.88 7.80
CA TYR A 74 3.32 9.39 7.47
C TYR A 74 2.50 9.16 8.73
N GLY A 75 1.24 9.57 8.72
CA GLY A 75 0.24 9.23 9.73
C GLY A 75 -0.87 8.38 9.12
N TYR A 76 -1.44 7.49 9.92
CA TYR A 76 -2.61 6.70 9.57
C TYR A 76 -3.51 6.56 10.79
N THR A 77 -4.82 6.65 10.62
CA THR A 77 -5.76 6.41 11.72
C THR A 77 -6.96 5.60 11.25
N GLN A 78 -7.44 4.73 12.14
CA GLN A 78 -8.69 4.00 12.00
C GLN A 78 -9.25 3.76 13.41
N SER A 79 -10.58 3.94 13.56
CA SER A 79 -11.24 3.87 14.86
C SER A 79 -10.52 4.83 15.83
N ASP A 80 -10.10 4.32 16.98
CA ASP A 80 -9.38 4.95 18.07
C ASP A 80 -7.87 4.68 18.02
N GLU A 81 -7.35 4.06 16.95
CA GLU A 81 -5.92 3.80 16.75
C GLU A 81 -5.29 4.82 15.79
N ILE A 82 -4.09 5.29 16.13
CA ILE A 82 -3.21 6.13 15.31
C ILE A 82 -1.88 5.40 15.11
N SER A 83 -1.38 5.36 13.88
CA SER A 83 -0.05 4.86 13.53
C SER A 83 0.77 5.98 12.87
N LEU A 84 1.92 6.31 13.46
CA LEU A 84 2.84 7.35 12.96
C LEU A 84 4.15 6.71 12.53
N LEU A 85 4.46 6.76 11.23
CA LEU A 85 5.77 6.39 10.70
C LEU A 85 6.75 7.53 10.92
N LEU A 86 7.78 7.27 11.71
CA LEU A 86 8.88 8.20 11.92
C LEU A 86 9.89 8.09 10.78
N HIS A 87 10.53 9.20 10.44
CA HIS A 87 11.65 9.22 9.51
C HIS A 87 12.74 8.24 9.98
N ARG A 88 13.42 7.56 9.06
CA ARG A 88 14.48 6.57 9.39
C ARG A 88 15.52 7.14 10.36
N ASP A 89 15.94 8.36 10.09
CA ASP A 89 16.94 9.12 10.87
C ASP A 89 16.35 9.98 12.00
N GLU A 90 15.09 9.74 12.40
CA GLU A 90 14.51 10.36 13.59
C GLU A 90 15.36 10.01 14.83
N ASN A 91 15.95 11.01 15.48
CA ASN A 91 16.97 10.81 16.53
C ASN A 91 16.67 11.57 17.84
N SER A 92 15.46 12.09 18.01
CA SER A 92 15.06 12.79 19.22
C SER A 92 15.30 11.92 20.45
N PHE A 93 15.80 12.55 21.52
CA PHE A 93 16.12 11.88 22.79
C PHE A 93 17.01 10.62 22.63
N ASN A 94 17.88 10.59 21.63
CA ASN A 94 18.74 9.44 21.31
C ASN A 94 17.95 8.14 21.11
N ARG A 95 16.75 8.23 20.52
CA ARG A 95 15.93 7.05 20.17
C ARG A 95 15.48 6.22 21.39
N LYS A 96 15.48 6.82 22.59
CA LYS A 96 15.04 6.19 23.84
C LYS A 96 13.54 5.91 23.84
N LEU A 97 13.16 4.64 23.84
CA LEU A 97 11.77 4.19 23.73
C LEU A 97 10.83 4.88 24.72
N ARG A 98 11.23 4.97 26.00
CA ARG A 98 10.45 5.62 27.06
C ARG A 98 9.99 7.04 26.69
N LYS A 99 10.83 7.82 26.01
CA LYS A 99 10.51 9.20 25.61
C LYS A 99 9.46 9.23 24.51
N TYR A 100 9.59 8.38 23.49
CA TYR A 100 8.56 8.26 22.45
C TYR A 100 7.23 7.80 23.04
N HIS A 101 7.23 6.75 23.87
CA HIS A 101 6.02 6.24 24.51
C HIS A 101 5.29 7.32 25.33
N SER A 102 6.00 7.97 26.25
CA SER A 102 5.37 8.91 27.18
C SER A 102 4.92 10.19 26.49
N ILE A 103 5.73 10.74 25.58
CA ILE A 103 5.44 12.02 24.94
C ILE A 103 4.30 11.84 23.92
N LEU A 104 4.37 10.84 23.04
CA LEU A 104 3.32 10.65 22.03
C LEU A 104 1.97 10.29 22.65
N ALA A 105 1.94 9.42 23.67
CA ALA A 105 0.71 9.12 24.40
C ALA A 105 0.16 10.37 25.13
N GLY A 106 1.05 11.16 25.76
CA GLY A 106 0.69 12.39 26.46
C GLY A 106 0.11 13.46 25.52
N GLU A 107 0.77 13.72 24.40
CA GLU A 107 0.34 14.66 23.37
C GLU A 107 -1.01 14.26 22.76
N ALA A 108 -1.19 12.96 22.44
CA ALA A 108 -2.45 12.44 21.92
C ALA A 108 -3.59 12.63 22.93
N SER A 109 -3.36 12.23 24.18
CA SER A 109 -4.34 12.34 25.27
C SER A 109 -4.73 13.80 25.54
N ALA A 110 -3.75 14.70 25.60
CA ALA A 110 -4.00 16.12 25.84
C ALA A 110 -4.79 16.77 24.70
N LYS A 111 -4.38 16.54 23.46
CA LYS A 111 -5.06 17.11 22.29
C LYS A 111 -6.48 16.59 22.15
N PHE A 112 -6.67 15.27 22.25
CA PHE A 112 -7.98 14.66 22.11
C PHE A 112 -8.92 15.07 23.27
N THR A 113 -8.42 15.09 24.51
CA THR A 113 -9.18 15.58 25.68
C THR A 113 -9.65 17.02 25.49
N SER A 114 -8.78 17.89 24.96
CA SER A 114 -9.15 19.29 24.68
C SER A 114 -10.24 19.42 23.63
N LEU A 115 -10.28 18.53 22.64
CA LEU A 115 -11.31 18.54 21.59
C LEU A 115 -12.63 17.93 22.09
N LEU A 116 -12.53 16.85 22.87
CA LEU A 116 -13.67 16.12 23.40
C LEU A 116 -14.36 16.87 24.55
N GLY A 117 -13.62 17.66 25.33
CA GLY A 117 -14.12 18.34 26.53
C GLY A 117 -14.19 17.46 27.78
N MET A 118 -13.67 16.23 27.72
CA MET A 118 -13.57 15.34 28.87
C MET A 118 -12.31 14.46 28.80
N PRO A 119 -11.81 13.95 29.94
CA PRO A 119 -10.58 13.17 29.99
C PRO A 119 -10.64 11.93 29.09
N ALA A 120 -9.66 11.84 28.20
CA ALA A 120 -9.40 10.69 27.35
C ALA A 120 -7.91 10.36 27.40
N ALA A 121 -7.59 9.06 27.42
CA ALA A 121 -6.21 8.60 27.53
C ALA A 121 -5.88 7.65 26.38
N PHE A 122 -4.65 7.77 25.89
CA PHE A 122 -4.07 6.86 24.90
C PHE A 122 -2.88 6.12 25.49
N ASP A 123 -2.65 4.90 25.02
CA ASP A 123 -1.36 4.24 25.17
C ASP A 123 -0.46 4.53 23.95
N CYS A 124 0.82 4.18 24.02
CA CYS A 124 1.71 4.26 22.86
C CYS A 124 2.74 3.14 22.89
N ARG A 125 2.92 2.47 21.76
CA ARG A 125 3.93 1.43 21.54
C ARG A 125 4.73 1.70 20.27
N ILE A 126 5.99 1.28 20.23
CA ILE A 126 6.89 1.49 19.10
C ILE A 126 7.16 0.14 18.46
N CYS A 127 6.80 0.01 17.18
CA CYS A 127 7.17 -1.10 16.33
C CYS A 127 8.47 -0.79 15.61
N GLN A 128 9.48 -1.64 15.79
CA GLN A 128 10.79 -1.53 15.16
C GLN A 128 10.80 -2.37 13.88
N LEU A 129 10.96 -1.73 12.72
CA LEU A 129 10.84 -2.36 11.40
C LEU A 129 12.17 -2.23 10.65
N PRO A 130 12.86 -3.34 10.34
CA PRO A 130 14.25 -3.31 9.87
C PRO A 130 14.41 -2.80 8.44
N ASP A 131 13.39 -2.92 7.60
CA ASP A 131 13.44 -2.60 6.18
C ASP A 131 12.12 -1.99 5.68
N PRO A 132 12.12 -1.33 4.49
CA PRO A 132 10.92 -0.73 3.92
C PRO A 132 9.77 -1.73 3.65
N GLU A 133 10.07 -2.99 3.33
CA GLU A 133 9.03 -4.00 3.08
C GLU A 133 8.22 -4.26 4.35
N ARG A 134 8.89 -4.31 5.51
CA ARG A 134 8.21 -4.44 6.81
C ARG A 134 7.38 -3.23 7.20
N VAL A 135 7.77 -2.03 6.75
CA VAL A 135 6.94 -0.83 6.89
C VAL A 135 5.65 -0.97 6.08
N VAL A 136 5.76 -1.39 4.82
CA VAL A 136 4.60 -1.65 3.96
C VAL A 136 3.71 -2.74 4.55
N ASP A 137 4.28 -3.87 4.96
CA ASP A 137 3.54 -4.98 5.58
C ASP A 137 2.79 -4.52 6.84
N TYR A 138 3.39 -3.65 7.66
CA TYR A 138 2.76 -3.10 8.85
C TYR A 138 1.50 -2.31 8.50
N PHE A 139 1.58 -1.32 7.60
CA PHE A 139 0.40 -0.53 7.26
C PHE A 139 -0.63 -1.33 6.45
N ARG A 140 -0.19 -2.31 5.65
CA ARG A 140 -1.07 -3.28 5.00
C ARG A 140 -1.88 -4.06 6.03
N TRP A 141 -1.24 -4.49 7.11
CA TRP A 141 -1.91 -5.15 8.24
C TRP A 141 -2.92 -4.24 8.94
N ARG A 142 -2.56 -2.97 9.19
CA ARG A 142 -3.49 -1.97 9.77
C ARG A 142 -4.72 -1.74 8.89
N MET A 143 -4.54 -1.57 7.58
CA MET A 143 -5.66 -1.40 6.64
C MET A 143 -6.54 -2.65 6.53
N ALA A 144 -5.95 -3.85 6.56
CA ALA A 144 -6.72 -5.09 6.57
C ALA A 144 -7.58 -5.21 7.85
N ASP A 145 -7.05 -4.77 8.99
CA ASP A 145 -7.80 -4.69 10.24
C ASP A 145 -8.95 -3.67 10.15
N ALA A 146 -8.69 -2.48 9.58
CA ALA A 146 -9.70 -1.45 9.32
C ALA A 146 -10.89 -2.00 8.51
N HIS A 147 -10.62 -2.69 7.41
CA HIS A 147 -11.64 -3.29 6.56
C HIS A 147 -12.48 -4.31 7.32
N ARG A 148 -11.82 -5.22 8.06
CA ARG A 148 -12.49 -6.24 8.87
C ARG A 148 -13.36 -5.62 9.96
N ASN A 149 -12.85 -4.60 10.66
CA ASN A 149 -13.57 -3.90 11.73
C ASN A 149 -14.76 -3.13 11.18
N CYS A 150 -14.62 -2.51 10.01
CA CYS A 150 -15.70 -1.79 9.33
C CYS A 150 -16.87 -2.72 8.99
N LEU A 151 -16.59 -3.81 8.28
CA LEU A 151 -17.60 -4.79 7.90
C LEU A 151 -18.31 -5.34 9.14
N ASN A 152 -17.54 -5.76 10.15
CA ASN A 152 -18.10 -6.31 11.37
C ASN A 152 -18.93 -5.28 12.16
N SER A 153 -18.49 -4.02 12.21
CA SER A 153 -19.20 -2.94 12.93
C SER A 153 -20.52 -2.59 12.28
N HIS A 154 -20.56 -2.51 10.94
CA HIS A 154 -21.82 -2.31 10.21
C HIS A 154 -22.80 -3.45 10.44
N CYS A 155 -22.37 -4.71 10.32
CA CYS A 155 -23.24 -5.86 10.60
C CYS A 155 -23.75 -5.82 12.05
N TYR A 156 -22.86 -5.58 13.02
CA TYR A 156 -23.21 -5.57 14.44
C TYR A 156 -24.24 -4.49 14.74
N TRP A 157 -24.00 -3.25 14.31
CA TRP A 157 -24.89 -2.14 14.62
C TRP A 157 -26.20 -2.19 13.85
N MET A 158 -26.21 -2.73 12.63
CA MET A 158 -27.44 -3.05 11.91
C MET A 158 -28.32 -4.01 12.73
N LEU A 159 -27.77 -5.14 13.22
CA LEU A 159 -28.50 -6.08 14.07
C LEU A 159 -28.99 -5.43 15.37
N ARG A 160 -28.15 -4.59 16.00
CA ARG A 160 -28.53 -3.85 17.22
C ARG A 160 -29.68 -2.88 16.96
N LYS A 161 -29.68 -2.18 15.82
CA LYS A 161 -30.75 -1.26 15.40
C LYS A 161 -32.06 -1.99 15.06
N GLN A 162 -31.99 -3.27 14.68
CA GLN A 162 -33.15 -4.15 14.52
C GLN A 162 -33.72 -4.70 15.85
N GLY A 163 -33.16 -4.29 17.00
CA GLY A 163 -33.66 -4.65 18.32
C GLY A 163 -32.97 -5.87 18.95
N LEU A 164 -31.99 -6.48 18.29
CA LEU A 164 -31.25 -7.59 18.88
C LEU A 164 -30.39 -7.09 20.06
N ASN A 165 -30.37 -7.86 21.14
CA ASN A 165 -29.50 -7.57 22.28
C ASN A 165 -28.01 -7.81 21.91
N ALA A 166 -27.09 -7.28 22.73
CA ALA A 166 -25.65 -7.27 22.41
C ALA A 166 -25.06 -8.68 22.30
N ALA A 167 -25.49 -9.61 23.18
CA ALA A 167 -25.00 -10.98 23.20
C ALA A 167 -25.48 -11.77 21.98
N VAL A 168 -26.75 -11.60 21.59
CA VAL A 168 -27.33 -12.28 20.41
C VAL A 168 -26.70 -11.75 19.12
N ALA A 169 -26.57 -10.44 18.97
CA ALA A 169 -25.91 -9.85 17.80
C ALA A 169 -24.45 -10.34 17.66
N ALA A 170 -23.69 -10.38 18.76
CA ALA A 170 -22.32 -10.90 18.74
C ALA A 170 -22.26 -12.38 18.37
N LYS A 171 -23.17 -13.20 18.91
CA LYS A 171 -23.25 -14.63 18.61
C LYS A 171 -23.60 -14.89 17.14
N GLN A 172 -24.47 -14.09 16.55
CA GLN A 172 -24.89 -14.25 15.15
C GLN A 172 -23.75 -13.93 14.17
N LEU A 173 -22.83 -13.03 14.53
CA LEU A 173 -21.67 -12.70 13.71
C LEU A 173 -20.47 -13.62 13.92
N LEU A 174 -20.52 -14.48 14.95
CA LEU A 174 -19.44 -15.38 15.29
C LEU A 174 -19.28 -16.45 14.22
N GLY A 175 -18.08 -16.58 13.67
CA GLY A 175 -17.76 -17.61 12.67
C GLY A 175 -18.21 -17.29 11.23
N LEU A 176 -18.92 -16.19 11.01
CA LEU A 176 -19.30 -15.77 9.65
C LEU A 176 -18.07 -15.36 8.83
N SER A 177 -18.05 -15.79 7.56
CA SER A 177 -17.04 -15.38 6.58
C SER A 177 -17.21 -13.91 6.17
N VAL A 178 -16.28 -13.40 5.37
CA VAL A 178 -16.38 -12.04 4.82
C VAL A 178 -17.55 -11.97 3.83
N GLU A 179 -17.74 -13.01 3.05
CA GLU A 179 -18.83 -13.16 2.09
C GLU A 179 -20.19 -13.18 2.79
N ASP A 180 -20.33 -13.98 3.85
CA ASP A 180 -21.58 -14.07 4.63
C ASP A 180 -21.96 -12.71 5.25
N LYS A 181 -20.98 -11.95 5.73
CA LYS A 181 -21.20 -10.62 6.30
C LYS A 181 -21.63 -9.60 5.25
N ASN A 182 -21.06 -9.66 4.05
CA ASN A 182 -21.48 -8.81 2.94
C ASN A 182 -22.91 -9.14 2.50
N GLU A 183 -23.23 -10.43 2.37
CA GLU A 183 -24.58 -10.88 2.04
C GLU A 183 -25.60 -10.44 3.12
N LEU A 184 -25.24 -10.57 4.40
CA LEU A 184 -26.07 -10.11 5.51
C LEU A 184 -26.38 -8.60 5.42
N LEU A 185 -25.39 -7.76 5.11
CA LEU A 185 -25.62 -6.32 4.91
C LEU A 185 -26.51 -6.06 3.70
N PHE A 186 -26.23 -6.73 2.58
CA PHE A 186 -26.93 -6.54 1.32
C PHE A 186 -28.42 -6.90 1.43
N GLN A 187 -28.74 -8.02 2.09
CA GLN A 187 -30.13 -8.45 2.37
C GLN A 187 -30.90 -7.44 3.23
N ASN A 188 -30.18 -6.62 4.00
CA ASN A 188 -30.76 -5.57 4.84
C ASN A 188 -30.62 -4.18 4.22
N GLY A 189 -30.38 -4.11 2.90
CA GLY A 189 -30.36 -2.86 2.12
C GLY A 189 -29.09 -2.03 2.23
N ILE A 190 -28.01 -2.58 2.79
CA ILE A 190 -26.71 -1.89 2.92
C ILE A 190 -25.71 -2.52 1.96
N ASN A 191 -25.32 -1.79 0.91
CA ASN A 191 -24.22 -2.21 0.05
C ASN A 191 -22.89 -1.74 0.64
N TYR A 192 -22.06 -2.69 1.10
CA TYR A 192 -20.76 -2.39 1.70
C TYR A 192 -19.83 -1.58 0.77
N ASN A 193 -19.93 -1.78 -0.54
CA ASN A 193 -19.09 -1.07 -1.51
C ASN A 193 -19.39 0.43 -1.58
N ASP A 194 -20.63 0.83 -1.26
CA ASP A 194 -21.08 2.22 -1.34
C ASP A 194 -20.77 3.00 -0.04
N LEU A 195 -20.30 2.31 1.02
CA LEU A 195 -19.88 2.96 2.25
C LEU A 195 -18.66 3.86 2.02
N PRO A 196 -18.51 4.97 2.77
CA PRO A 196 -17.37 5.88 2.63
C PRO A 196 -16.01 5.18 2.79
N THR A 197 -15.04 5.55 1.96
CA THR A 197 -13.72 4.90 1.94
C THR A 197 -13.00 5.01 3.28
N TRP A 198 -13.08 6.16 3.95
CA TRP A 198 -12.46 6.37 5.25
C TRP A 198 -12.96 5.39 6.34
N GLN A 199 -14.20 4.92 6.24
CA GLN A 199 -14.72 3.90 7.15
C GLN A 199 -14.08 2.53 6.87
N LYS A 200 -13.96 2.19 5.58
CA LYS A 200 -13.45 0.89 5.10
C LYS A 200 -11.93 0.77 5.20
N ARG A 201 -11.20 1.86 5.01
CA ARG A 201 -9.73 1.85 4.83
C ARG A 201 -8.98 2.72 5.82
N GLY A 202 -9.65 3.53 6.63
CA GLY A 202 -9.01 4.52 7.50
C GLY A 202 -8.62 5.80 6.74
N ILE A 203 -7.85 6.67 7.41
CA ILE A 203 -7.47 8.00 6.90
C ILE A 203 -5.94 8.11 6.93
N GLY A 204 -5.36 8.59 5.82
CA GLY A 204 -3.92 8.76 5.64
C GLY A 204 -3.49 10.22 5.78
N PHE A 205 -2.25 10.44 6.21
CA PHE A 205 -1.71 11.78 6.44
C PHE A 205 -0.26 11.83 5.95
N TYR A 206 0.05 12.82 5.11
CA TYR A 206 1.41 13.01 4.59
C TYR A 206 1.69 14.47 4.29
N TRP A 207 2.97 14.81 4.22
CA TRP A 207 3.41 16.16 3.92
C TRP A 207 3.34 16.44 2.42
N GLU A 208 2.66 17.51 2.06
CA GLU A 208 2.62 18.04 0.70
C GLU A 208 3.25 19.43 0.68
N VAL A 209 4.07 19.70 -0.34
CA VAL A 209 4.70 21.01 -0.53
C VAL A 209 3.78 21.86 -1.39
N THR A 210 3.22 22.92 -0.81
CA THR A 210 2.40 23.88 -1.55
C THR A 210 3.17 25.18 -1.77
N PRO A 211 3.09 25.78 -2.98
CA PRO A 211 3.60 27.11 -3.21
C PRO A 211 2.72 28.11 -2.44
N LYS A 212 3.35 28.99 -1.69
CA LYS A 212 2.69 30.11 -1.02
C LYS A 212 3.35 31.40 -1.44
N GLU A 213 2.57 32.26 -2.09
CA GLU A 213 2.96 33.63 -2.35
C GLU A 213 3.14 34.37 -1.03
N GLY A 214 4.33 34.93 -0.85
CA GLY A 214 4.65 35.83 0.24
C GLY A 214 5.22 37.13 -0.31
N CYS A 215 5.29 38.15 0.53
CA CYS A 215 5.98 39.39 0.20
C CYS A 215 7.29 39.43 0.99
N ASN A 216 8.41 39.72 0.33
CA ASN A 216 9.67 39.94 1.03
C ASN A 216 9.55 41.25 1.83
N PRO A 217 9.64 41.21 3.18
CA PRO A 217 9.42 42.40 4.00
C PRO A 217 10.47 43.50 3.80
N LEU A 218 11.63 43.20 3.18
CA LEU A 218 12.69 44.16 2.89
C LEU A 218 12.58 44.78 1.49
N THR A 219 12.03 44.07 0.51
CA THR A 219 12.03 44.50 -0.90
C THR A 219 10.64 44.73 -1.48
N GLY A 220 9.57 44.33 -0.77
CA GLY A 220 8.18 44.43 -1.25
C GLY A 220 7.84 43.50 -2.42
N GLN A 221 8.77 42.66 -2.86
CA GLN A 221 8.59 41.77 -4.01
C GLN A 221 7.81 40.51 -3.62
N ALA A 222 6.92 40.08 -4.51
CA ALA A 222 6.25 38.79 -4.41
C ALA A 222 7.28 37.65 -4.57
N VAL A 223 7.42 36.82 -3.54
CA VAL A 223 8.28 35.64 -3.53
C VAL A 223 7.42 34.41 -3.31
N ILE A 224 7.57 33.40 -4.18
CA ILE A 224 6.94 32.10 -3.97
C ILE A 224 7.79 31.32 -2.96
N SER A 225 7.27 31.16 -1.74
CA SER A 225 7.88 30.33 -0.71
C SER A 225 7.25 28.94 -0.71
N LYS A 226 8.03 27.89 -0.45
CA LYS A 226 7.52 26.53 -0.30
C LYS A 226 7.12 26.30 1.16
N ARG A 227 5.87 25.89 1.41
CA ARG A 227 5.40 25.50 2.74
C ARG A 227 4.98 24.04 2.73
N GLN A 228 5.42 23.31 3.74
CA GLN A 228 4.91 21.97 4.00
C GLN A 228 3.59 22.07 4.75
N LYS A 229 2.57 21.39 4.23
CA LYS A 229 1.26 21.24 4.87
C LYS A 229 0.93 19.76 4.96
N ILE A 230 0.23 19.37 6.02
CA ILE A 230 -0.31 18.02 6.12
C ILE A 230 -1.53 17.91 5.20
N LYS A 231 -1.46 16.99 4.23
CA LYS A 231 -2.59 16.54 3.45
C LYS A 231 -3.29 15.40 4.20
N VAL A 232 -4.60 15.49 4.30
CA VAL A 232 -5.46 14.45 4.88
C VAL A 232 -6.14 13.72 3.73
N ASP A 233 -5.93 12.42 3.65
CA ASP A 233 -6.43 11.56 2.59
C ASP A 233 -7.52 10.64 3.14
N TYR A 234 -8.78 11.00 2.86
CA TYR A 234 -9.96 10.22 3.22
C TYR A 234 -10.27 9.11 2.21
N GLU A 235 -9.59 9.13 1.05
CA GLU A 235 -9.84 8.26 -0.09
C GLU A 235 -8.60 7.41 -0.40
N ILE A 236 -8.03 6.79 0.66
CA ILE A 236 -6.87 5.92 0.52
C ILE A 236 -7.15 4.89 -0.58
N VAL A 237 -6.29 4.95 -1.60
CA VAL A 237 -6.31 4.05 -2.76
C VAL A 237 -6.20 2.58 -2.34
N GLY A 238 -6.58 1.67 -3.23
CA GLY A 238 -6.53 0.23 -2.94
C GLY A 238 -5.14 -0.25 -2.50
N GLN A 239 -5.10 -1.39 -1.81
CA GLN A 239 -3.94 -1.95 -1.11
C GLN A 239 -2.61 -1.85 -1.89
N TYR A 240 -2.63 -2.12 -3.19
CA TYR A 240 -1.43 -2.11 -4.04
C TYR A 240 -0.90 -0.72 -4.37
N CYS A 241 -1.77 0.25 -4.61
CA CYS A 241 -1.36 1.63 -4.84
C CYS A 241 -0.81 2.27 -3.56
N PHE A 242 -1.36 1.84 -2.43
CA PHE A 242 -0.91 2.28 -1.11
C PHE A 242 0.50 1.78 -0.79
N ASP A 243 0.81 0.51 -1.11
CA ASP A 243 2.15 -0.05 -0.94
C ASP A 243 3.19 0.78 -1.70
N ARG A 244 2.89 1.14 -2.96
CA ARG A 244 3.76 2.00 -3.80
C ARG A 244 3.92 3.39 -3.19
N PHE A 245 2.80 4.02 -2.85
CA PHE A 245 2.80 5.34 -2.23
C PHE A 245 3.70 5.40 -0.98
N LEU A 246 3.64 4.38 -0.11
CA LEU A 246 4.50 4.32 1.07
C LEU A 246 5.98 4.13 0.71
N LEU A 247 6.31 3.29 -0.27
CA LEU A 247 7.68 3.10 -0.71
C LEU A 247 8.28 4.40 -1.29
N ASP A 248 7.50 5.10 -2.12
CA ASP A 248 7.89 6.39 -2.70
C ASP A 248 8.10 7.45 -1.61
N LEU A 249 7.25 7.44 -0.56
CA LEU A 249 7.37 8.34 0.59
C LEU A 249 8.60 8.05 1.46
N ILE A 250 8.95 6.77 1.64
CA ILE A 250 10.10 6.34 2.44
C ILE A 250 11.41 6.56 1.68
N ASN A 251 11.43 6.38 0.36
CA ASN A 251 12.62 6.51 -0.45
C ASN A 251 12.34 7.20 -1.81
N PRO A 252 12.29 8.55 -1.82
CA PRO A 252 12.03 9.31 -3.05
C PRO A 252 13.14 9.19 -4.11
N GLN A 253 14.38 8.84 -3.70
CA GLN A 253 15.56 8.85 -4.58
C GLN A 253 15.80 7.51 -5.30
N LEU A 254 15.23 6.41 -4.82
CA LEU A 254 15.32 5.09 -5.49
C LEU A 254 14.91 5.17 -6.97
N PHE A 255 13.86 5.95 -7.27
CA PHE A 255 13.35 6.13 -8.62
C PHE A 255 14.21 7.07 -9.48
N GLN A 256 14.66 8.20 -8.95
CA GLN A 256 15.45 9.18 -9.71
C GLN A 256 16.82 8.60 -10.13
N ARG A 257 17.47 7.82 -9.27
CA ARG A 257 18.73 7.15 -9.60
C ARG A 257 18.56 6.08 -10.69
N GLN A 258 17.46 5.32 -10.69
CA GLN A 258 17.21 4.30 -11.72
C GLN A 258 16.77 4.88 -13.08
N GLN A 259 16.02 5.99 -13.09
CA GLN A 259 15.71 6.70 -14.34
C GLN A 259 16.95 7.36 -14.95
N ALA A 260 17.87 7.91 -14.14
CA ALA A 260 19.12 8.47 -14.64
C ALA A 260 19.99 7.42 -15.34
N ILE A 261 20.04 6.19 -14.82
CA ILE A 261 20.73 5.04 -15.46
C ILE A 261 20.09 4.68 -16.81
N LEU A 262 18.76 4.78 -16.94
CA LEU A 262 18.03 4.47 -18.18
C LEU A 262 18.17 5.56 -19.25
N VAL A 263 18.38 6.83 -18.87
CA VAL A 263 18.50 7.96 -19.82
C VAL A 263 19.91 8.08 -20.39
N ASP A 264 20.95 7.71 -19.63
CA ASP A 264 22.33 7.77 -20.11
C ASP A 264 22.63 6.63 -21.12
N GLU A 265 21.98 5.47 -20.98
CA GLU A 265 22.13 4.34 -21.90
C GLU A 265 21.38 4.50 -23.24
N GLN A 266 20.43 5.44 -23.34
CA GLN A 266 19.75 5.76 -24.62
C GLN A 266 20.66 6.51 -25.61
N LYS A 267 21.84 6.99 -25.18
CA LYS A 267 22.80 7.71 -26.04
C LYS A 267 23.86 6.84 -26.71
N ALA A 268 23.93 5.54 -26.40
CA ALA A 268 24.90 4.65 -27.05
C ALA A 268 24.27 4.02 -28.32
N PRO A 269 24.83 4.22 -29.52
CA PRO A 269 24.36 3.51 -30.71
C PRO A 269 24.66 2.02 -30.54
N TYR A 270 23.62 1.21 -30.37
CA TYR A 270 23.74 -0.24 -30.25
C TYR A 270 24.19 -0.85 -31.57
N THR A 271 25.49 -1.05 -31.74
CA THR A 271 26.04 -1.91 -32.79
C THR A 271 25.90 -3.38 -32.38
N CYS A 272 25.35 -4.16 -33.30
CA CYS A 272 25.26 -5.62 -33.22
C CYS A 272 26.67 -6.20 -33.24
N ASP A 273 27.05 -6.91 -32.18
CA ASP A 273 28.16 -7.85 -32.24
C ASP A 273 27.69 -9.23 -31.79
N GLN A 274 28.02 -10.23 -32.61
CA GLN A 274 27.55 -11.59 -32.48
C GLN A 274 28.49 -12.36 -31.54
N GLY A 275 27.92 -13.00 -30.52
CA GLY A 275 28.64 -14.02 -29.74
C GLY A 275 29.03 -13.62 -28.32
N ASN A 276 28.04 -13.32 -27.47
CA ASN A 276 28.10 -13.68 -26.04
C ASN A 276 26.71 -13.50 -25.39
N SER A 277 26.32 -14.43 -24.52
CA SER A 277 24.99 -14.47 -23.89
C SER A 277 24.72 -13.22 -23.05
N ARG A 278 24.01 -12.23 -23.63
CA ARG A 278 23.58 -11.03 -22.91
C ARG A 278 22.50 -11.38 -21.86
N PRO A 279 22.49 -10.71 -20.69
CA PRO A 279 21.42 -10.87 -19.72
C PRO A 279 20.08 -10.41 -20.31
N ALA A 280 18.99 -11.18 -20.10
CA ALA A 280 17.65 -10.68 -20.41
C ALA A 280 17.35 -9.53 -19.46
N ARG A 281 17.39 -8.29 -19.97
CA ARG A 281 16.99 -7.11 -19.24
C ARG A 281 15.55 -6.79 -19.62
N LEU A 282 14.62 -7.19 -18.77
CA LEU A 282 13.23 -6.74 -18.87
C LEU A 282 13.20 -5.25 -18.55
N VAL A 283 12.75 -4.44 -19.52
CA VAL A 283 12.64 -2.99 -19.41
C VAL A 283 11.24 -2.60 -18.97
N LYS A 284 10.22 -3.28 -19.51
CA LYS A 284 8.82 -2.96 -19.25
C LYS A 284 7.95 -4.22 -19.14
N ILE A 285 7.03 -4.22 -18.18
CA ILE A 285 5.92 -5.18 -18.10
C ILE A 285 4.64 -4.47 -18.54
N ILE A 286 3.96 -5.01 -19.54
CA ILE A 286 2.64 -4.52 -19.93
C ILE A 286 1.54 -5.54 -19.61
N SER A 287 0.34 -5.05 -19.34
CA SER A 287 -0.80 -5.89 -18.96
C SER A 287 -2.11 -5.12 -19.12
N GLY A 288 -3.24 -5.82 -19.00
CA GLY A 288 -4.57 -5.22 -19.14
C GLY A 288 -5.28 -4.83 -17.85
N GLY A 289 -4.63 -4.98 -16.69
CA GLY A 289 -5.12 -4.50 -15.39
C GLY A 289 -6.34 -5.24 -14.82
N GLN A 290 -6.77 -6.34 -15.45
CA GLN A 290 -7.81 -7.21 -14.88
C GLN A 290 -7.33 -7.84 -13.56
N THR A 291 -8.24 -8.26 -12.70
CA THR A 291 -7.88 -9.10 -11.54
C THR A 291 -7.15 -10.38 -11.97
N GLY A 292 -6.47 -11.06 -11.05
CA GLY A 292 -5.76 -12.29 -11.37
C GLY A 292 -4.36 -12.06 -11.95
N ALA A 293 -4.02 -12.78 -13.02
CA ALA A 293 -2.68 -12.80 -13.59
C ALA A 293 -2.20 -11.43 -14.10
N ASP A 294 -3.11 -10.63 -14.67
CA ASP A 294 -2.81 -9.31 -15.22
C ASP A 294 -2.21 -8.38 -14.15
N ARG A 295 -2.90 -8.22 -13.02
CA ARG A 295 -2.39 -7.45 -11.86
C ARG A 295 -1.20 -8.12 -11.19
N ALA A 296 -1.16 -9.45 -11.13
CA ALA A 296 0.03 -10.13 -10.61
C ALA A 296 1.31 -9.77 -11.40
N GLY A 297 1.18 -9.58 -12.72
CA GLY A 297 2.21 -9.05 -13.60
C GLY A 297 2.69 -7.65 -13.19
N LEU A 298 1.75 -6.71 -13.14
CA LEU A 298 2.01 -5.31 -12.79
C LEU A 298 2.59 -5.19 -11.37
N ASP A 299 2.01 -5.89 -10.40
CA ASP A 299 2.45 -5.85 -9.00
C ASP A 299 3.84 -6.46 -8.81
N ALA A 300 4.12 -7.58 -9.46
CA ALA A 300 5.45 -8.18 -9.37
C ALA A 300 6.51 -7.27 -10.00
N ALA A 301 6.16 -6.57 -11.09
CA ALA A 301 7.04 -5.61 -11.74
C ALA A 301 7.30 -4.39 -10.85
N LEU A 302 6.24 -3.83 -10.26
CA LEU A 302 6.33 -2.72 -9.30
C LEU A 302 7.22 -3.07 -8.11
N LYS A 303 7.09 -4.28 -7.54
CA LYS A 303 7.90 -4.74 -6.39
C LYS A 303 9.40 -4.76 -6.66
N VAL A 304 9.82 -4.92 -7.91
CA VAL A 304 11.24 -4.93 -8.31
C VAL A 304 11.62 -3.75 -9.19
N ASN A 305 10.74 -2.75 -9.24
CA ASN A 305 10.89 -1.52 -10.00
C ASN A 305 11.13 -1.67 -11.51
N ILE A 306 10.50 -2.65 -12.15
CA ILE A 306 10.42 -2.71 -13.61
C ILE A 306 9.30 -1.79 -14.06
N ALA A 307 9.52 -0.99 -15.11
CA ALA A 307 8.51 -0.09 -15.63
C ALA A 307 7.23 -0.87 -15.99
N ILE A 308 6.07 -0.31 -15.67
CA ILE A 308 4.79 -0.93 -16.01
C ILE A 308 4.03 -0.11 -17.06
N GLY A 309 3.06 -0.75 -17.71
CA GLY A 309 2.02 -0.03 -18.44
C GLY A 309 1.14 -0.95 -19.26
N GLY A 310 0.74 -0.50 -20.43
CA GLY A 310 -0.09 -1.27 -21.36
C GLY A 310 -1.49 -0.69 -21.51
N TRP A 311 -2.37 -1.50 -22.06
CA TRP A 311 -3.68 -1.07 -22.50
C TRP A 311 -4.78 -1.68 -21.63
N CYS A 312 -5.71 -0.85 -21.17
CA CYS A 312 -6.92 -1.27 -20.46
C CYS A 312 -8.19 -0.93 -21.26
N PRO A 313 -9.35 -1.52 -20.96
CA PRO A 313 -10.59 -1.16 -21.65
C PRO A 313 -11.01 0.28 -21.34
N ALA A 314 -11.74 0.92 -22.25
CA ALA A 314 -12.38 2.22 -21.98
C ALA A 314 -13.18 2.20 -20.66
N GLY A 315 -13.07 3.29 -19.88
CA GLY A 315 -13.52 3.42 -18.51
C GLY A 315 -12.64 2.68 -17.49
N ARG A 316 -11.41 2.31 -17.85
CA ARG A 316 -10.47 1.53 -17.03
C ARG A 316 -11.13 0.30 -16.38
N ARG A 317 -11.98 -0.43 -17.10
CA ARG A 317 -12.87 -1.45 -16.50
C ARG A 317 -12.13 -2.72 -16.09
N ALA A 318 -12.32 -3.16 -14.85
CA ALA A 318 -12.01 -4.50 -14.34
C ALA A 318 -13.26 -5.16 -13.71
N GLU A 319 -13.19 -6.43 -13.33
CA GLU A 319 -14.33 -7.12 -12.70
C GLU A 319 -14.68 -6.57 -11.32
N ASP A 320 -13.71 -5.97 -10.64
CA ASP A 320 -13.82 -5.38 -9.31
C ASP A 320 -13.95 -3.84 -9.35
N GLY A 321 -14.32 -3.29 -10.51
CA GLY A 321 -14.57 -1.86 -10.69
C GLY A 321 -13.51 -1.17 -11.57
N VAL A 322 -13.19 0.08 -11.23
CA VAL A 322 -12.24 0.91 -11.98
C VAL A 322 -10.80 0.50 -11.63
N ILE A 323 -9.97 0.24 -12.64
CA ILE A 323 -8.56 -0.07 -12.48
C ILE A 323 -7.87 1.16 -11.88
N PRO A 324 -7.16 1.02 -10.74
CA PRO A 324 -6.53 2.14 -10.08
C PRO A 324 -5.51 2.90 -10.96
N GLU A 325 -5.40 4.21 -10.80
CA GLU A 325 -4.47 5.07 -11.56
C GLU A 325 -2.99 4.75 -11.31
N CYS A 326 -2.66 4.08 -10.21
CA CYS A 326 -1.28 3.68 -9.93
C CYS A 326 -0.72 2.66 -10.95
N TYR A 327 -1.60 1.99 -11.70
CA TYR A 327 -1.23 1.27 -12.90
C TYR A 327 -1.26 2.24 -14.09
N ASP A 328 -0.08 2.54 -14.63
CA ASP A 328 0.13 3.45 -15.76
C ASP A 328 -0.37 2.85 -17.10
N LEU A 329 -1.68 2.59 -17.15
CA LEU A 329 -2.36 1.96 -18.28
C LEU A 329 -3.07 3.03 -19.11
N GLU A 330 -2.94 2.91 -20.42
CA GLU A 330 -3.66 3.72 -21.39
C GLU A 330 -5.00 3.06 -21.72
N GLU A 331 -6.05 3.85 -21.86
CA GLU A 331 -7.36 3.34 -22.26
C GLU A 331 -7.38 3.05 -23.76
N THR A 332 -7.90 1.89 -24.12
CA THR A 332 -8.28 1.62 -25.51
C THR A 332 -9.56 2.37 -25.87
N PRO A 333 -9.81 2.64 -27.16
CA PRO A 333 -11.05 3.30 -27.61
C PRO A 333 -12.35 2.54 -27.34
N SER A 334 -12.28 1.33 -26.77
CA SER A 334 -13.44 0.45 -26.59
C SER A 334 -13.41 -0.25 -25.23
N ALA A 335 -14.58 -0.39 -24.61
CA ALA A 335 -14.74 -1.14 -23.36
C ALA A 335 -14.61 -2.68 -23.53
N ASN A 336 -14.53 -3.18 -24.76
CA ASN A 336 -14.36 -4.61 -25.04
C ASN A 336 -12.94 -5.09 -24.69
N TYR A 337 -12.83 -6.04 -23.75
CA TYR A 337 -11.57 -6.66 -23.32
C TYR A 337 -10.75 -7.27 -24.46
N ALA A 338 -11.36 -7.69 -25.57
CA ALA A 338 -10.60 -8.21 -26.70
C ALA A 338 -9.68 -7.14 -27.33
N VAL A 339 -10.07 -5.86 -27.32
CA VAL A 339 -9.29 -4.76 -27.91
C VAL A 339 -8.02 -4.53 -27.10
N ARG A 340 -8.16 -4.37 -25.77
CA ARG A 340 -7.00 -4.22 -24.88
C ARG A 340 -6.05 -5.41 -24.94
N THR A 341 -6.57 -6.62 -25.06
CA THR A 341 -5.74 -7.83 -25.16
C THR A 341 -4.92 -7.81 -26.45
N ARG A 342 -5.54 -7.43 -27.57
CA ARG A 342 -4.84 -7.33 -28.86
C ARG A 342 -3.75 -6.25 -28.84
N HIS A 343 -4.00 -5.09 -28.24
CA HIS A 343 -2.99 -4.04 -28.13
C HIS A 343 -1.82 -4.46 -27.23
N ASN A 344 -2.09 -5.08 -26.07
CA ASN A 344 -1.02 -5.59 -25.21
C ASN A 344 -0.18 -6.71 -25.86
N VAL A 345 -0.77 -7.55 -26.70
CA VAL A 345 0.01 -8.56 -27.46
C VAL A 345 0.78 -7.93 -28.62
N ARG A 346 0.21 -6.91 -29.27
CA ARG A 346 0.85 -6.17 -30.38
C ARG A 346 2.08 -5.39 -29.90
N ASP A 347 1.94 -4.70 -28.77
CA ASP A 347 2.90 -3.72 -28.26
C ASP A 347 3.91 -4.31 -27.26
N SER A 348 3.97 -5.65 -27.15
CA SER A 348 5.03 -6.37 -26.44
C SER A 348 5.93 -7.16 -27.38
N ASP A 349 7.12 -7.54 -26.91
CA ASP A 349 8.03 -8.42 -27.63
C ASP A 349 7.64 -9.89 -27.47
N GLY A 350 6.95 -10.23 -26.38
CA GLY A 350 6.37 -11.54 -26.15
C GLY A 350 5.26 -11.49 -25.10
N THR A 351 4.50 -12.58 -25.00
CA THR A 351 3.42 -12.73 -24.03
C THR A 351 3.66 -13.94 -23.13
N LEU A 352 3.69 -13.72 -21.81
CA LEU A 352 3.71 -14.75 -20.79
C LEU A 352 2.31 -14.90 -20.21
N ILE A 353 1.73 -16.09 -20.38
CA ILE A 353 0.37 -16.39 -19.96
C ILE A 353 0.39 -17.35 -18.77
N PHE A 354 -0.24 -16.97 -17.68
CA PHE A 354 -0.52 -17.87 -16.57
C PHE A 354 -1.91 -18.48 -16.71
N ASN A 355 -2.05 -19.76 -16.41
CA ASN A 355 -3.32 -20.47 -16.50
C ASN A 355 -3.45 -21.54 -15.40
N LEU A 356 -4.70 -21.88 -15.06
CA LEU A 356 -5.10 -23.00 -14.22
C LEU A 356 -6.23 -23.74 -14.94
N GLY A 357 -6.19 -25.07 -14.97
CA GLY A 357 -7.16 -25.90 -15.67
C GLY A 357 -7.10 -25.73 -17.19
N GLU A 358 -8.22 -26.00 -17.86
CA GLU A 358 -8.29 -25.88 -19.32
C GLU A 358 -8.08 -24.45 -19.82
N LEU A 359 -7.37 -24.33 -20.95
CA LEU A 359 -7.14 -23.05 -21.62
C LEU A 359 -8.39 -22.65 -22.43
N ASP A 360 -9.13 -21.68 -21.93
CA ASP A 360 -10.43 -21.30 -22.50
C ASP A 360 -10.64 -19.77 -22.56
N GLY A 361 -11.78 -19.37 -23.13
CA GLY A 361 -12.25 -17.98 -23.15
C GLY A 361 -11.20 -16.95 -23.63
N GLY A 362 -11.04 -15.87 -22.86
CA GLY A 362 -10.12 -14.77 -23.20
C GLY A 362 -8.65 -15.22 -23.27
N THR A 363 -8.23 -16.13 -22.39
CA THR A 363 -6.84 -16.64 -22.34
C THR A 363 -6.49 -17.40 -23.62
N LYS A 364 -7.40 -18.26 -24.10
CA LYS A 364 -7.24 -18.97 -25.38
C LYS A 364 -7.15 -17.99 -26.56
N LYS A 365 -8.03 -16.98 -26.59
CA LYS A 365 -8.01 -15.93 -27.63
C LYS A 365 -6.69 -15.12 -27.64
N THR A 366 -6.07 -14.90 -26.49
CA THR A 366 -4.75 -14.26 -26.40
C THR A 366 -3.68 -15.10 -27.10
N VAL A 367 -3.67 -16.42 -26.86
CA VAL A 367 -2.74 -17.36 -27.51
C VAL A 367 -2.94 -17.37 -29.03
N GLU A 368 -4.19 -17.54 -29.47
CA GLU A 368 -4.55 -17.55 -30.90
C GLU A 368 -4.12 -16.26 -31.59
N TYR A 369 -4.32 -15.10 -30.94
CA TYR A 369 -3.92 -13.82 -31.50
C TYR A 369 -2.40 -13.63 -31.54
N ALA A 370 -1.68 -14.00 -30.48
CA ALA A 370 -0.22 -13.94 -30.46
C ALA A 370 0.39 -14.80 -31.57
N ALA A 371 -0.13 -16.03 -31.76
CA ALA A 371 0.26 -16.90 -32.86
C ALA A 371 -0.06 -16.27 -34.23
N LYS A 372 -1.25 -15.69 -34.39
CA LYS A 372 -1.67 -15.02 -35.63
C LYS A 372 -0.74 -13.90 -36.07
N ILE A 373 -0.18 -13.13 -35.13
CA ILE A 373 0.71 -12.01 -35.44
C ILE A 373 2.21 -12.36 -35.27
N GLY A 374 2.53 -13.65 -35.09
CA GLY A 374 3.91 -14.13 -35.01
C GLY A 374 4.66 -13.71 -33.74
N LYS A 375 3.97 -13.35 -32.67
CA LYS A 375 4.61 -12.94 -31.41
C LYS A 375 4.91 -14.16 -30.53
N PRO A 376 6.11 -14.26 -29.94
CA PRO A 376 6.45 -15.29 -28.96
C PRO A 376 5.42 -15.34 -27.82
N CYS A 377 4.91 -16.53 -27.52
CA CYS A 377 3.96 -16.75 -26.45
C CYS A 377 4.38 -17.97 -25.61
N LEU A 378 4.49 -17.80 -24.29
CA LEU A 378 4.77 -18.88 -23.36
C LEU A 378 3.59 -19.03 -22.39
N ILE A 379 3.08 -20.25 -22.27
CA ILE A 379 2.00 -20.59 -21.34
C ILE A 379 2.59 -21.33 -20.15
N VAL A 380 2.30 -20.86 -18.94
CA VAL A 380 2.66 -21.49 -17.67
C VAL A 380 1.40 -22.04 -17.03
N GLN A 381 1.23 -23.37 -17.10
CA GLN A 381 0.14 -24.09 -16.44
C GLN A 381 0.46 -24.31 -14.98
N LEU A 382 -0.08 -23.48 -14.09
CA LEU A 382 0.32 -23.42 -12.68
C LEU A 382 -0.12 -24.65 -11.86
N ASP A 383 -1.13 -25.36 -12.32
CA ASP A 383 -1.62 -26.62 -11.76
C ASP A 383 -0.80 -27.85 -12.19
N ASN A 384 0.11 -27.67 -13.16
CA ASN A 384 1.07 -28.70 -13.53
C ASN A 384 2.34 -28.60 -12.68
N THR A 385 2.63 -29.62 -11.90
CA THR A 385 3.84 -29.68 -11.04
C THR A 385 5.17 -29.59 -11.81
N LYS A 386 5.14 -29.78 -13.14
CA LYS A 386 6.29 -29.64 -14.05
C LYS A 386 6.31 -28.32 -14.82
N HIS A 387 5.51 -27.32 -14.44
CA HIS A 387 5.50 -26.04 -15.13
C HIS A 387 6.90 -25.38 -15.15
N PRO A 388 7.19 -24.51 -16.13
CA PRO A 388 8.48 -23.84 -16.22
C PRO A 388 8.87 -23.14 -14.92
N ARG A 389 10.07 -23.45 -14.40
CA ARG A 389 10.67 -22.72 -13.28
C ARG A 389 11.14 -21.33 -13.75
N PRO A 390 11.36 -20.37 -12.84
CA PRO A 390 11.86 -19.03 -13.19
C PRO A 390 13.07 -19.04 -14.14
N ALA A 391 14.04 -19.94 -13.94
CA ALA A 391 15.20 -20.08 -14.81
C ALA A 391 14.84 -20.47 -16.26
N ALA A 392 13.83 -21.33 -16.46
CA ALA A 392 13.39 -21.71 -17.81
C ALA A 392 12.66 -20.55 -18.52
N ILE A 393 11.85 -19.79 -17.76
CA ILE A 393 11.19 -18.59 -18.28
C ILE A 393 12.23 -17.54 -18.63
N LYS A 394 13.26 -17.32 -17.79
CA LYS A 394 14.39 -16.44 -18.09
C LYS A 394 15.11 -16.83 -19.39
N LYS A 395 15.37 -18.12 -19.61
CA LYS A 395 15.95 -18.61 -20.87
C LYS A 395 15.05 -18.32 -22.07
N TRP A 396 13.73 -18.44 -21.92
CA TRP A 396 12.77 -18.09 -22.97
C TRP A 396 12.79 -16.59 -23.28
N LEU A 397 12.84 -15.73 -22.26
CA LEU A 397 12.99 -14.28 -22.43
C LEU A 397 14.27 -13.93 -23.21
N GLN A 398 15.39 -14.57 -22.86
CA GLN A 398 16.68 -14.39 -23.55
C GLN A 398 16.63 -14.87 -25.00
N LYS A 399 16.08 -16.07 -25.24
CA LYS A 399 15.98 -16.66 -26.57
C LYS A 399 15.22 -15.77 -27.55
N HIS A 400 14.19 -15.07 -27.07
CA HIS A 400 13.33 -14.22 -27.89
C HIS A 400 13.64 -12.72 -27.75
N ALA A 401 14.73 -12.36 -27.06
CA ALA A 401 15.14 -10.98 -26.82
C ALA A 401 13.99 -10.09 -26.30
N ILE A 402 13.21 -10.59 -25.34
CA ILE A 402 12.01 -9.91 -24.83
C ILE A 402 12.43 -8.82 -23.83
N CYS A 403 12.20 -7.56 -24.20
CA CYS A 403 12.45 -6.38 -23.36
C CYS A 403 11.14 -5.83 -22.78
N THR A 404 10.07 -5.83 -23.58
CA THR A 404 8.69 -5.52 -23.16
C THR A 404 7.90 -6.82 -23.09
N LEU A 405 7.54 -7.24 -21.88
CA LEU A 405 6.79 -8.48 -21.66
C LEU A 405 5.33 -8.18 -21.35
N ASN A 406 4.42 -8.74 -22.14
CA ASN A 406 3.00 -8.76 -21.80
C ASN A 406 2.74 -9.92 -20.81
N VAL A 407 2.16 -9.63 -19.66
CA VAL A 407 1.68 -10.66 -18.72
C VAL A 407 0.16 -10.73 -18.81
N ALA A 408 -0.35 -11.94 -19.05
CA ALA A 408 -1.78 -12.17 -19.21
C ALA A 408 -2.27 -13.43 -18.49
N GLY A 409 -3.57 -13.51 -18.24
CA GLY A 409 -4.23 -14.73 -17.79
C GLY A 409 -5.69 -14.49 -17.41
N PRO A 410 -6.38 -15.51 -16.88
CA PRO A 410 -7.77 -15.36 -16.44
C PRO A 410 -7.88 -14.46 -15.20
N ARG A 411 -9.07 -13.88 -15.07
CA ARG A 411 -9.50 -13.10 -13.91
C ARG A 411 -9.60 -13.97 -12.66
N GLU A 412 -9.44 -13.35 -11.49
CA GLU A 412 -9.42 -14.05 -10.20
C GLU A 412 -10.73 -14.82 -9.95
N SER A 413 -11.89 -14.22 -10.26
CA SER A 413 -13.19 -14.89 -10.13
C SER A 413 -13.33 -16.16 -10.98
N LYS A 414 -12.61 -16.24 -12.11
CA LYS A 414 -12.69 -17.39 -13.03
C LYS A 414 -11.76 -18.52 -12.60
N ARG A 415 -10.57 -18.19 -12.10
CA ARG A 415 -9.58 -19.17 -11.63
C ARG A 415 -9.02 -18.70 -10.27
N PRO A 416 -9.74 -18.99 -9.16
CA PRO A 416 -9.32 -18.54 -7.83
C PRO A 416 -7.90 -18.99 -7.48
N GLY A 417 -7.13 -18.08 -6.89
CA GLY A 417 -5.73 -18.28 -6.51
C GLY A 417 -4.71 -17.98 -7.62
N ILE A 418 -5.15 -17.64 -8.84
CA ILE A 418 -4.21 -17.39 -9.94
C ILE A 418 -3.34 -16.16 -9.70
N TYR A 419 -3.87 -15.10 -9.08
CA TYR A 419 -3.08 -13.93 -8.70
C TYR A 419 -1.89 -14.33 -7.82
N ARG A 420 -2.17 -15.04 -6.72
CA ARG A 420 -1.17 -15.42 -5.71
C ARG A 420 -0.06 -16.28 -6.33
N GLN A 421 -0.43 -17.28 -7.12
CA GLN A 421 0.52 -18.21 -7.73
C GLN A 421 1.37 -17.52 -8.80
N SER A 422 0.75 -16.70 -9.66
CA SER A 422 1.45 -15.91 -10.68
C SER A 422 2.43 -14.94 -10.03
N SER A 423 2.00 -14.18 -9.02
CA SER A 423 2.83 -13.19 -8.32
C SER A 423 4.02 -13.85 -7.62
N ALA A 424 3.84 -15.01 -6.99
CA ALA A 424 4.94 -15.75 -6.37
C ALA A 424 6.01 -16.20 -7.39
N LEU A 425 5.59 -16.65 -8.58
CA LEU A 425 6.51 -17.04 -9.63
C LEU A 425 7.22 -15.84 -10.25
N LEU A 426 6.46 -14.79 -10.58
CA LEU A 426 6.97 -13.56 -11.19
C LEU A 426 7.92 -12.81 -10.26
N GLY A 427 7.63 -12.72 -8.96
CA GLY A 427 8.53 -12.11 -7.99
C GLY A 427 9.89 -12.81 -7.90
N ARG A 428 9.95 -14.14 -8.12
CA ARG A 428 11.23 -14.86 -8.24
C ARG A 428 11.89 -14.61 -9.61
N LEU A 429 11.12 -14.62 -10.69
CA LEU A 429 11.62 -14.38 -12.04
C LEU A 429 12.23 -12.98 -12.18
N PHE A 430 11.51 -11.94 -11.78
CA PHE A 430 11.92 -10.56 -12.01
C PHE A 430 13.15 -10.18 -11.17
N ARG A 431 13.26 -10.67 -9.93
CA ARG A 431 14.51 -10.53 -9.14
C ARG A 431 15.73 -11.17 -9.81
N GLN A 432 15.55 -12.19 -10.66
CA GLN A 432 16.64 -12.79 -11.43
C GLN A 432 16.92 -12.06 -12.76
N CYS A 433 16.02 -11.18 -13.21
CA CYS A 433 16.14 -10.45 -14.48
C CYS A 433 16.62 -9.01 -14.27
N VAL A 434 16.49 -8.46 -13.07
CA VAL A 434 17.12 -7.19 -12.66
C VAL A 434 18.56 -7.49 -12.23
N ILE A 435 19.54 -6.97 -12.97
CA ILE A 435 20.93 -6.93 -12.49
C ILE A 435 21.01 -5.73 -11.55
N ILE A 436 21.07 -5.99 -10.25
CA ILE A 436 21.67 -5.03 -9.33
C ILE A 436 23.16 -5.14 -9.60
N GLN A 437 23.77 -4.11 -10.17
CA GLN A 437 25.22 -3.98 -10.10
C GLN A 437 25.54 -3.73 -8.62
N ASP A 438 25.85 -4.80 -7.90
CA ASP A 438 26.66 -4.68 -6.71
C ASP A 438 28.04 -4.24 -7.20
N GLU A 439 28.39 -2.97 -6.99
CA GLU A 439 29.78 -2.52 -7.05
C GLU A 439 30.40 -2.53 -5.64
N PRO A 440 31.72 -2.79 -5.56
CA PRO A 440 32.42 -3.29 -4.37
C PRO A 440 32.51 -2.34 -3.17
#